data_AF-A0A0C2F410-F1
#
_entry.id   AF-A0A0C2F410-F1
#
_cell.length_a   1.000
_cell.length_b   1.000
_cell.length_c   1.000
_cell.angle_alpha   90.00
_cell.angle_beta   90.00
_cell.angle_gamma   90.00
#
_symmetry.space_group_name_H-M   'P 1'
#
loop_
_entity.id
_entity.type
_entity.pdbx_description
1 polymer ?
#
loop_
_entity_poly.entity_id
_entity_poly.type
_entity_poly.pdbx_seq_one_letter_code
_entity_poly.pdbx_strand_id
1 'polypeptide(L)'
;MDPPKRTFPLSDTLKEDMCDYVGLLTAFKAHRIYRKHHGSEPRFDTMQDLNSDQLFFIGYAAVCRQVLLKAKRSAEIYTSCTYMSQT
;
A
#
# COMPACT_ATOMS: atom_id res chain seq x y z
N MET A 1 24.81 14.69 -12.64
CA MET A 1 23.36 14.80 -12.38
C MET A 1 23.16 14.45 -10.93
N ASP A 2 22.66 15.38 -10.13
CA ASP A 2 22.26 15.06 -8.76
C ASP A 2 20.94 14.28 -8.77
N PRO A 3 20.76 13.32 -7.85
CA PRO A 3 19.52 12.58 -7.77
C PRO A 3 18.35 13.51 -7.46
N PRO A 4 17.14 13.19 -7.96
CA PRO A 4 15.95 13.99 -7.67
C PRO A 4 15.76 14.10 -6.15
N LYS A 5 15.69 15.33 -5.66
CA LYS A 5 15.39 15.62 -4.26
C LYS A 5 14.01 15.05 -3.95
N ARG A 6 13.85 14.39 -2.80
CA ARG A 6 12.53 13.90 -2.36
C ARG A 6 11.54 15.06 -2.37
N THR A 7 10.37 14.80 -2.95
CA THR A 7 9.25 15.73 -3.06
C THR A 7 8.56 16.01 -1.72
N PHE A 8 8.83 15.19 -0.69
CA PHE A 8 8.29 15.36 0.66
C PHE A 8 9.41 15.46 1.70
N PRO A 9 9.32 16.39 2.67
CA PRO A 9 10.30 16.50 3.75
C PRO A 9 10.35 15.20 4.54
N LEU A 10 11.57 14.73 4.84
CA LEU A 10 11.79 13.49 5.59
C LEU A 10 11.08 13.48 6.97
N SER A 11 10.95 14.65 7.61
CA SER A 11 10.32 14.80 8.92
C SER A 11 8.83 14.42 8.93
N ASP A 12 8.15 14.66 7.81
CA ASP A 12 6.69 14.65 7.77
C ASP A 12 6.17 13.24 7.48
N THR A 13 6.95 12.42 6.76
CA THR A 13 6.60 11.03 6.44
C THR A 13 7.20 10.01 7.39
N LEU A 14 8.22 10.37 8.19
CA LEU A 14 9.02 9.40 8.95
C LEU A 14 8.18 8.49 9.85
N LYS A 15 7.19 9.06 10.55
CA LYS A 15 6.31 8.28 11.44
C LYS A 15 5.47 7.28 10.67
N GLU A 16 4.95 7.69 9.52
CA GLU A 16 4.14 6.84 8.64
C GLU A 16 5.02 5.75 8.01
N ASP A 17 6.19 6.12 7.49
CA ASP A 17 7.17 5.19 6.91
C ASP A 17 7.57 4.09 7.91
N MET A 18 7.75 4.46 9.20
CA MET A 18 7.98 3.50 10.28
C MET A 18 6.76 2.63 10.55
N CYS A 19 5.56 3.20 10.57
CA CYS A 19 4.32 2.46 10.82
C CYS A 19 4.05 1.44 9.71
N ASP A 20 4.18 1.84 8.45
CA ASP A 20 4.02 0.99 7.27
C ASP A 20 5.00 -0.18 7.30
N TYR A 21 6.28 0.09 7.58
CA TYR A 21 7.30 -0.96 7.67
C TYR A 21 7.01 -1.96 8.79
N VAL A 22 6.71 -1.47 10.00
CA VAL A 22 6.43 -2.31 11.16
C VAL A 22 5.15 -3.11 10.96
N GLY A 23 4.12 -2.49 10.40
CA GLY A 23 2.84 -3.12 10.06
C GLY A 23 3.02 -4.25 9.07
N LEU A 24 3.71 -3.99 7.95
CA LEU A 24 3.99 -5.01 6.93
C LEU A 24 4.81 -6.19 7.48
N LEU A 25 5.86 -5.90 8.26
CA LEU A 25 6.69 -6.93 8.89
C LEU A 25 5.88 -7.82 9.84
N THR A 26 5.01 -7.21 10.65
CA THR A 26 4.18 -7.92 11.63
C THR A 26 3.13 -8.77 10.95
N ALA A 27 2.45 -8.22 9.93
CA ALA A 27 1.46 -8.95 9.14
C ALA A 27 2.09 -10.14 8.40
N PHE A 28 3.28 -9.98 7.82
CA PHE A 28 3.97 -11.07 7.13
C PHE A 28 4.43 -12.18 8.10
N LYS A 29 4.86 -11.82 9.32
CA LYS A 29 5.13 -12.82 10.37
C LYS A 29 3.88 -13.61 10.74
N ALA A 30 2.75 -12.93 10.93
CA ALA A 30 1.47 -13.58 11.23
C ALA A 30 1.03 -14.53 10.11
N HIS A 31 1.15 -14.11 8.85
CA HIS A 31 0.92 -14.95 7.66
C HIS A 31 1.74 -16.25 7.68
N ARG A 32 3.05 -16.15 7.95
CA ARG A 32 3.93 -17.33 8.03
C ARG A 32 3.58 -18.26 9.19
N ILE A 33 3.24 -17.71 10.36
CA ILE A 33 2.80 -18.48 11.52
C ILE A 33 1.51 -19.22 11.18
N TYR A 34 0.52 -18.52 10.62
CA TYR A 34 -0.74 -19.11 10.19
C TYR A 34 -0.52 -20.27 9.22
N ARG A 35 0.27 -20.07 8.16
CA ARG A 35 0.64 -21.11 7.19
C ARG A 35 1.36 -22.30 7.83
N LYS A 36 2.22 -22.06 8.81
CA LYS A 36 2.91 -23.14 9.53
C LYS A 36 1.92 -24.03 10.30
N HIS A 37 0.86 -23.45 10.87
CA HIS A 37 -0.11 -24.18 11.68
C HIS A 37 -1.25 -24.81 10.86
N HIS A 38 -1.66 -24.20 9.75
CA HIS A 38 -2.85 -24.60 8.99
C HIS A 38 -2.53 -25.17 7.60
N GLY A 39 -1.26 -25.11 7.18
CA GLY A 39 -0.84 -25.48 5.84
C GLY A 39 -1.02 -24.34 4.83
N SER A 40 -0.94 -24.69 3.54
CA SER A 40 -1.09 -23.72 2.46
C SER A 40 -2.57 -23.48 2.16
N GLU A 41 -2.93 -22.20 2.00
CA GLU A 41 -4.27 -21.83 1.54
C GLU A 41 -4.50 -22.25 0.08
N PRO A 42 -5.76 -22.49 -0.33
CA PRO A 42 -6.11 -22.70 -1.72
C PRO A 42 -5.63 -21.53 -2.59
N ARG A 43 -5.00 -21.86 -3.72
CA ARG A 43 -4.53 -20.85 -4.67
C ARG A 43 -5.69 -20.37 -5.54
N PHE A 44 -5.60 -19.13 -6.00
CA PHE A 44 -6.56 -18.58 -6.96
C PHE A 44 -6.40 -19.25 -8.32
N ASP A 45 -7.52 -19.63 -8.94
CA ASP A 45 -7.55 -20.33 -10.23
C ASP A 45 -6.79 -19.60 -11.34
N THR A 46 -6.82 -18.27 -11.35
CA THR A 46 -6.15 -17.44 -12.36
C THR A 46 -4.70 -17.08 -12.02
N MET A 47 -4.17 -17.48 -10.86
CA MET A 47 -2.85 -17.08 -10.34
C MET A 47 -2.11 -18.25 -9.66
N GLN A 48 -2.24 -19.45 -10.23
CA GLN A 48 -1.64 -20.67 -9.68
C GLN A 48 -0.10 -20.69 -9.76
N ASP A 49 0.47 -19.86 -10.65
CA ASP A 49 1.90 -19.65 -10.83
C ASP A 49 2.57 -18.92 -9.65
N LEU A 50 1.77 -18.21 -8.85
CA LEU A 50 2.24 -17.47 -7.69
C LEU A 50 2.13 -18.31 -6.41
N ASN A 51 3.11 -18.17 -5.52
CA ASN A 51 3.05 -18.75 -4.18
C ASN A 51 2.33 -17.81 -3.20
N SER A 52 1.93 -18.34 -2.05
CA SER A 52 1.19 -17.57 -1.03
C SER A 52 1.93 -16.34 -0.51
N ASP A 53 3.27 -16.35 -0.51
CA ASP A 53 4.06 -15.18 -0.07
C ASP A 53 4.08 -14.08 -1.14
N GLN A 54 4.16 -14.46 -2.42
CA GLN A 54 4.04 -13.51 -3.53
C GLN A 54 2.64 -12.89 -3.56
N LEU A 55 1.60 -13.72 -3.40
CA LEU A 55 0.22 -13.24 -3.33
C LEU A 55 -0.02 -12.30 -2.14
N PHE A 56 0.61 -12.55 -0.99
CA PHE A 56 0.56 -11.65 0.17
C PHE A 56 1.06 -10.24 -0.20
N PHE A 57 2.23 -10.12 -0.84
CA PHE A 57 2.78 -8.82 -1.22
C PHE A 57 2.01 -8.15 -2.35
N ILE A 58 1.44 -8.93 -3.29
CA ILE A 58 0.55 -8.39 -4.32
C ILE A 58 -0.72 -7.81 -3.69
N GLY A 59 -1.31 -8.51 -2.72
CA GLY A 59 -2.46 -8.02 -1.95
C GLY A 59 -2.16 -6.72 -1.22
N TYR A 60 -1.02 -6.65 -0.53
CA TYR A 60 -0.55 -5.43 0.13
C TYR A 60 -0.43 -4.25 -0.85
N ALA A 61 0.25 -4.45 -1.98
CA ALA A 61 0.42 -3.41 -2.99
C ALA A 61 -0.90 -2.94 -3.61
N ALA A 62 -1.85 -3.85 -3.82
CA ALA A 62 -3.18 -3.52 -4.34
C ALA A 62 -3.97 -2.60 -3.39
N VAL A 63 -3.85 -2.81 -2.08
CA VAL A 63 -4.47 -1.95 -1.06
C VAL A 63 -3.83 -0.55 -1.09
N CYS A 64 -2.50 -0.46 -1.08
CA CYS A 64 -1.79 0.82 -1.17
C CYS A 64 -2.23 1.62 -2.40
N ARG A 65 -2.37 0.95 -3.55
CA ARG A 65 -2.86 1.59 -4.79
C ARG A 65 -4.27 2.17 -4.62
N GLN A 66 -5.20 1.44 -4.01
CA GLN A 66 -6.56 1.92 -3.81
C GLN A 66 -6.62 3.13 -2.88
N VAL A 67 -5.84 3.14 -1.80
CA VAL A 67 -5.75 4.29 -0.88
C VAL A 67 -5.24 5.52 -1.62
N LEU A 68 -4.17 5.38 -2.41
CA LEU A 68 -3.62 6.47 -3.22
C LEU A 68 -4.63 7.01 -4.24
N LEU A 69 -5.36 6.13 -4.93
CA LEU A 69 -6.36 6.55 -5.91
C LEU A 69 -7.53 7.30 -5.25
N LYS A 70 -7.98 6.87 -4.07
CA LYS A 70 -9.00 7.57 -3.29
C LYS A 70 -8.50 8.96 -2.87
N ALA A 71 -7.27 9.06 -2.37
CA ALA A 71 -6.68 10.33 -1.98
C ALA A 71 -6.53 11.31 -3.16
N LYS A 72 -6.09 10.82 -4.33
CA LYS A 72 -6.00 11.61 -5.56
C LYS A 72 -7.36 12.15 -5.99
N ARG A 73 -8.38 11.28 -6.02
CA ARG A 73 -9.74 11.67 -6.40
C ARG A 73 -10.32 12.74 -5.47
N SER A 74 -10.07 12.63 -4.16
CA SER A 74 -10.49 13.64 -3.19
C SER A 74 -9.80 15.00 -3.41
N ALA A 75 -8.51 15.00 -3.76
CA ALA A 75 -7.76 16.22 -4.05
C ALA A 75 -8.27 16.91 -5.33
N GLU A 76 -8.61 16.14 -6.37
CA GLU A 76 -9.19 16.65 -7.62
C GLU A 76 -10.56 17.30 -7.38
N ILE A 77 -11.44 16.65 -6.61
CA ILE A 77 -12.75 17.20 -6.25
C ILE A 77 -12.62 18.51 -5.48
N TYR A 78 -11.70 18.57 -4.50
CA TYR A 78 -11.46 19.78 -3.71
C TYR A 78 -10.95 20.95 -4.57
N THR A 79 -10.10 20.65 -5.56
CA THR A 79 -9.58 21.66 -6.50
C THR A 79 -10.67 22.18 -7.43
N SER A 80 -11.58 21.30 -7.89
CA SER A 80 -12.73 21.70 -8.70
C SER A 80 -13.72 22.57 -7.93
N CYS A 81 -14.03 22.22 -6.67
CA CYS A 81 -14.94 23.01 -5.83
C CYS A 81 -14.39 24.39 -5.47
N THR A 82 -13.08 24.50 -5.22
CA THR A 82 -12.44 25.79 -4.91
C THR A 82 -12.39 26.69 -6.14
N TYR A 83 -12.15 26.15 -7.34
CA TYR A 83 -12.25 26.91 -8.60
C TYR A 83 -13.67 27.43 -8.88
N MET A 84 -14.70 26.62 -8.63
CA MET A 84 -16.10 27.03 -8.82
C MET A 84 -16.61 28.06 -7.79
N SER A 85 -15.91 28.22 -6.66
CA SER A 85 -16.30 29.18 -5.60
C SER A 85 -15.64 30.56 -5.76
N GLN A 86 -14.81 30.76 -6.79
CA GLN A 86 -14.09 32.01 -7.07
C GLN A 86 -14.62 32.78 -8.30
N THR A 87 -15.73 32.35 -8.90
CA THR A 87 -16.46 33.04 -9.98
C THR A 87 -17.83 33.48 -9.51
#